data_AF-A0A9E5IU63-F1
#
_entry.id   AF-A0A9E5IU63-F1
#
_cell.length_a   1.000
_cell.length_b   1.000
_cell.length_c   1.000
_cell.angle_alpha   90.00
_cell.angle_beta   90.00
_cell.angle_gamma   90.00
#
_symmetry.space_group_name_H-M   'P 1'
#
loop_
_entity.id
_entity.type
_entity.pdbx_description
1 polymer ?
#
loop_
_entity_poly.entity_id
_entity_poly.type
_entity_poly.pdbx_seq_one_letter_code
_entity_poly.pdbx_strand_id
1 'polypeptide(L)' 'MTRVQWTGGTEHWTHKGDIRLFLWNKPAHAQVPKAGTILFVHGSSMASQPTFDLSVPGRPHSSVMDWFAERGFDTWCM' A
#
# COMPACT_ATOMS: atom_id res chain seq x y z
N MET A 1 3.91 19.00 -17.03
CA MET A 1 4.15 17.74 -16.28
C MET A 1 2.83 17.01 -16.17
N THR A 2 2.76 15.75 -16.57
CA THR A 2 1.55 14.92 -16.44
C THR A 2 1.31 14.66 -14.96
N ARG A 3 0.11 14.98 -14.45
CA ARG A 3 -0.25 14.75 -13.05
C ARG A 3 -0.43 13.24 -12.85
N VAL A 4 0.45 12.63 -12.06
CA VAL A 4 0.24 11.25 -11.59
C VAL A 4 -0.96 11.26 -10.64
N GLN A 5 -1.93 10.38 -10.88
CA GLN A 5 -3.09 10.18 -10.02
C GLN A 5 -3.03 8.77 -9.45
N TRP A 6 -2.77 8.67 -8.16
CA TRP A 6 -2.88 7.42 -7.42
C TRP A 6 -4.35 7.12 -7.10
N THR A 7 -4.72 5.85 -7.09
CA THR A 7 -6.10 5.41 -6.81
C THR A 7 -6.08 4.22 -5.85
N GLY A 8 -7.20 4.01 -5.14
CA GLY A 8 -7.39 2.85 -4.26
C GLY A 8 -6.68 2.93 -2.91
N GLY A 9 -5.85 3.94 -2.66
CA GLY A 9 -5.18 4.16 -1.37
C GLY A 9 -4.88 5.63 -1.11
N THR A 10 -4.14 5.90 -0.04
CA THR A 10 -3.78 7.24 0.41
C THR A 10 -2.28 7.38 0.64
N GLU A 11 -1.73 8.49 0.17
CA GLU A 11 -0.34 8.87 0.37
C GLU A 11 -0.15 9.52 1.74
N HIS A 12 0.91 9.11 2.44
CA HIS A 12 1.32 9.63 3.73
C HIS A 12 2.83 9.91 3.73
N TRP A 13 3.26 10.80 4.63
CA TRP A 13 4.67 11.10 4.85
C TRP A 13 4.98 11.23 6.33
N THR A 14 6.14 10.76 6.75
CA THR A 14 6.66 10.94 8.12
C THR A 14 8.16 11.22 8.10
N HIS A 15 8.77 11.39 9.27
CA HIS A 15 10.19 11.68 9.42
C HIS A 15 10.89 10.71 10.38
N LYS A 16 12.11 10.29 10.02
CA LYS A 16 13.07 9.64 10.91
C LYS A 16 14.32 10.53 10.96
N GLY A 17 14.37 11.42 11.95
CA GLY A 17 15.37 12.49 11.96
C GLY A 17 15.15 13.44 10.78
N ASP A 18 16.18 13.63 9.97
CA ASP A 18 16.17 14.44 8.74
C ASP A 18 15.63 13.66 7.51
N ILE A 19 15.43 12.34 7.63
CA ILE A 19 14.94 11.51 6.53
C ILE A 19 13.41 11.60 6.46
N ARG A 20 12.90 12.11 5.33
CA ARG A 20 11.47 12.10 5.03
C ARG A 20 11.08 10.77 4.36
N LEU A 21 10.19 10.02 5.01
CA LEU A 21 9.76 8.69 4.59
C LEU A 21 8.38 8.75 3.97
N PHE A 22 8.24 8.14 2.79
CA PHE A 22 6.96 7.93 2.12
C PHE A 22 6.26 6.71 2.71
N LEU A 23 4.93 6.77 2.84
CA LEU A 23 4.09 5.63 3.15
C LEU A 23 2.85 5.64 2.25
N TRP A 24 2.37 4.45 1.90
CA TRP A 24 1.12 4.24 1.18
C TRP A 24 0.19 3.35 1.99
N ASN A 25 -1.06 3.76 2.15
CA ASN A 25 -2.06 3.01 2.89
C ASN A 25 -3.24 2.60 2.00
N LYS A 26 -3.59 1.31 2.04
CA LYS A 26 -4.89 0.81 1.61
C LYS A 26 -5.64 0.25 2.82
N PRO A 27 -6.76 0.86 3.24
CA PRO A 27 -7.49 0.42 4.41
C PRO A 27 -8.12 -0.95 4.20
N ALA A 28 -8.39 -1.63 5.32
CA ALA A 28 -9.21 -2.84 5.31
C ALA A 28 -10.55 -2.59 4.62
N HIS A 29 -11.04 -3.59 3.89
CA HIS A 29 -12.34 -3.51 3.24
C HIS A 29 -13.46 -3.31 4.29
N ALA A 30 -14.27 -2.26 4.13
CA ALA A 30 -15.20 -1.79 5.17
C ALA A 30 -16.28 -2.81 5.58
N GLN A 31 -16.59 -3.74 4.68
CA GLN A 31 -17.60 -4.79 4.86
C GLN A 31 -17.03 -6.09 5.45
N VAL A 32 -15.75 -6.11 5.86
CA VAL A 32 -15.08 -7.28 6.45
C VAL A 32 -14.61 -6.91 7.86
N PRO A 33 -14.77 -7.78 8.88
CA PRO A 33 -14.23 -7.52 10.20
C PRO A 33 -12.73 -7.24 10.17
N LYS A 34 -12.28 -6.24 10.94
CA LYS A 34 -10.86 -5.90 11.02
C LYS A 34 -10.06 -7.08 11.61
N ALA A 35 -9.13 -7.60 10.83
CA ALA A 35 -8.25 -8.70 11.20
C ALA A 35 -6.93 -8.21 11.81
N GLY A 36 -6.48 -7.01 11.45
CA GLY A 36 -5.23 -6.43 11.97
C GLY A 36 -4.67 -5.33 11.08
N THR A 37 -3.41 -5.00 11.30
CA THR A 37 -2.64 -4.05 10.47
C THR A 37 -1.36 -4.74 9.99
N ILE A 38 -1.02 -4.58 8.72
CA ILE A 38 0.20 -5.11 8.10
C ILE A 38 1.02 -3.95 7.57
N LEU A 39 2.32 -3.90 7.92
CA LEU A 39 3.30 -3.01 7.31
C LEU A 39 4.25 -3.82 6.43
N PHE A 40 4.17 -3.62 5.12
CA PHE A 40 5.08 -4.18 4.14
C PHE A 40 6.34 -3.32 4.06
N VAL A 41 7.50 -3.94 4.26
CA VAL A 41 8.81 -3.28 4.21
C VAL A 41 9.61 -3.85 3.05
N HIS A 42 10.11 -2.95 2.21
CA HIS A 42 10.81 -3.33 0.99
C HIS A 42 12.25 -3.81 1.22
N GLY A 43 12.78 -4.56 0.25
CA GLY A 43 14.19 -4.94 0.19
C GLY A 43 15.06 -3.87 -0.50
N SER A 44 16.31 -4.16 -0.81
CA SER A 44 17.28 -3.15 -1.28
C SER A 44 16.96 -2.47 -2.63
N SER A 45 16.12 -3.07 -3.48
CA SER A 45 16.05 -2.71 -4.91
C SER A 45 14.79 -1.94 -5.33
N MET A 46 13.60 -2.46 -5.04
CA MET A 46 12.33 -1.82 -5.36
C MET A 46 11.60 -1.50 -4.06
N ALA A 47 11.11 -0.25 -3.93
CA ALA A 47 10.44 0.23 -2.73
C ALA A 47 8.91 0.28 -2.89
N SER A 48 8.17 0.28 -1.78
CA SER A 48 6.77 0.72 -1.66
C SER A 48 5.79 0.23 -2.75
N GLN A 49 4.96 1.14 -3.28
CA GLN A 49 3.86 0.87 -4.23
C GLN A 49 4.23 -0.07 -5.40
N PRO A 50 5.33 0.15 -6.16
CA PRO A 50 5.73 -0.78 -7.22
C PRO A 50 5.94 -2.23 -6.77
N THR A 51 6.27 -2.45 -5.50
CA THR A 51 6.55 -3.78 -4.95
C THR A 51 5.29 -4.44 -4.39
N PHE A 52 4.45 -3.66 -3.70
CA PHE A 52 3.35 -4.21 -2.89
C PHE A 52 1.95 -3.91 -3.43
N ASP A 53 1.78 -2.83 -4.21
CA ASP A 53 0.50 -2.39 -4.75
C ASP A 53 0.48 -2.36 -6.29
N LEU A 54 1.01 -3.41 -6.90
CA LEU A 54 1.08 -3.53 -8.35
C LEU A 54 -0.31 -3.81 -8.95
N SER A 55 -0.84 -2.85 -9.70
CA SER A 55 -2.05 -3.04 -10.51
C SER A 55 -1.71 -3.58 -11.89
N VAL A 56 -2.32 -4.71 -12.27
CA VAL A 56 -2.18 -5.32 -13.60
C VAL A 56 -3.57 -5.53 -14.19
N PRO A 57 -3.91 -4.89 -15.32
CA PRO A 57 -5.22 -5.07 -15.97
C PRO A 57 -5.53 -6.55 -16.25
N GLY A 58 -6.73 -6.99 -15.88
CA GLY A 58 -7.20 -8.37 -16.10
C GLY A 58 -6.58 -9.42 -15.18
N ARG A 59 -5.71 -9.04 -14.24
CA ARG A 59 -5.11 -9.97 -13.27
C ARG A 59 -5.36 -9.50 -11.83
N PRO A 60 -6.48 -9.91 -11.21
CA PRO A 60 -6.80 -9.53 -9.85
C PRO A 60 -5.71 -10.02 -8.87
N HIS A 61 -5.57 -9.31 -7.76
CA HIS A 61 -4.65 -9.64 -6.67
C HIS A 61 -3.16 -9.68 -7.07
N SER A 62 -2.78 -8.96 -8.13
CA SER A 62 -1.37 -8.61 -8.38
C SER A 62 -0.83 -7.66 -7.30
N SER A 63 -1.73 -6.91 -6.66
CA SER A 63 -1.47 -6.17 -5.42
C SER A 63 -1.65 -7.10 -4.22
N VAL A 64 -0.57 -7.31 -3.47
CA VAL A 64 -0.65 -8.06 -2.20
C VAL A 64 -1.42 -7.24 -1.16
N MET A 65 -1.37 -5.91 -1.27
CA MET A 65 -2.15 -5.01 -0.42
C MET A 65 -3.65 -5.20 -0.62
N ASP A 66 -4.13 -5.24 -1.88
CA ASP A 66 -5.55 -5.53 -2.17
C ASP A 66 -5.97 -6.90 -1.64
N TRP A 67 -5.13 -7.92 -1.81
CA TRP A 67 -5.41 -9.27 -1.32
C TRP A 67 -5.65 -9.33 0.20
N PHE A 68 -4.84 -8.63 0.99
CA PHE A 68 -5.00 -8.58 2.44
C PHE A 68 -6.09 -7.60 2.90
N ALA A 69 -6.28 -6.48 2.19
CA ALA A 69 -7.34 -5.52 2.48
C ALA A 69 -8.73 -6.17 2.38
N GLU A 70 -8.97 -6.98 1.35
CA GLU A 70 -10.19 -7.79 1.19
C GLU A 70 -10.41 -8.80 2.32
N ARG A 71 -9.38 -9.11 3.11
CA ARG A 71 -9.41 -10.05 4.24
C ARG A 71 -9.43 -9.34 5.60
N GLY A 72 -9.72 -8.03 5.61
CA GLY A 72 -9.89 -7.25 6.82
C GLY A 72 -8.60 -6.68 7.41
N PHE A 73 -7.47 -6.76 6.70
CA PHE A 73 -6.23 -6.13 7.16
C PHE A 73 -6.12 -4.69 6.67
N ASP A 74 -5.77 -3.77 7.57
CA ASP A 74 -5.35 -2.42 7.20
C ASP A 74 -3.90 -2.49 6.72
N THR A 75 -3.65 -2.12 5.47
CA THR A 75 -2.35 -2.38 4.82
C THR A 75 -1.57 -1.09 4.62
N TRP A 76 -0.28 -1.15 4.94
CA TRP A 76 0.66 -0.06 4.79
C TRP A 76 1.89 -0.58 4.05
N CYS A 77 2.49 0.24 3.19
CA CYS A 77 3.83 -0.03 2.68
C CYS A 77 4.71 1.21 2.70
N MET A 78 6.01 0.97 2.82
CA MET A 78 7.07 1.97 2.73
C MET A 78 8.09 1.58 1.68
#